data_AF-A0A6M2AXU5-F1
#
_entry.id   AF-A0A6M2AXU5-F1
#
_cell.length_a   1.000
_cell.length_b   1.000
_cell.length_c   1.000
_cell.angle_alpha   90.00
_cell.angle_beta   90.00
_cell.angle_gamma   90.00
#
_symmetry.space_group_name_H-M   'P 1'
#
loop_
_entity.id
_entity.type
_entity.pdbx_description
1 polymer ?
#
loop_
_entity_poly.entity_id
_entity_poly.type
_entity_poly.pdbx_seq_one_letter_code
_entity_poly.pdbx_strand_id
1 'polypeptide(L)'
;MKSITIIFLALIYITSCKDSKSSDIDATVNHDTHTKTEKAINSNNKTQDNENKRDSKIKESQEDWYWKNTIMSKNNSFDNWQEGAVDLVMLFKIKGNDMNPKTIKVGTINASGEVNISLPSELKTERKLDNLGNLVFFDINDISNFNYENGNTGYFSNTSFQVLKNGNAIGNLTMGNSVRTTYNLTNQSNLTKGDEGYLVYLVYVDENAAIKGNETTTVKARRDGTNTIDAETTVVYNLNFKPGWNYVKTEVIGRYNLEHERGLDVSWFKKHEHTTIPNKPLETEYFFRKNLY
;
A
#
# COMPACT_ATOMS: atom_id res chain seq x y z
N MET A 1 -9.43 46.91 -25.09
CA MET A 1 -8.62 46.12 -26.05
C MET A 1 -7.19 46.63 -26.01
N LYS A 2 -6.27 45.86 -25.44
CA LYS A 2 -4.82 46.04 -25.58
C LYS A 2 -4.22 44.64 -25.74
N SER A 3 -3.67 44.38 -26.91
CA SER A 3 -3.20 43.09 -27.39
C SER A 3 -1.88 42.72 -26.71
N ILE A 4 -1.81 41.49 -26.18
CA ILE A 4 -0.57 40.90 -25.67
C ILE A 4 -0.08 39.92 -26.74
N THR A 5 1.07 40.25 -27.32
CA THR A 5 1.80 39.43 -28.28
C THR A 5 2.55 38.33 -27.53
N ILE A 6 2.24 37.07 -27.79
CA ILE A 6 3.00 35.91 -27.27
C ILE A 6 3.91 35.42 -28.40
N ILE A 7 5.22 35.49 -28.17
CA ILE A 7 6.26 34.96 -29.06
C ILE A 7 6.47 33.48 -28.73
N PHE A 8 6.20 32.61 -29.72
CA PHE A 8 6.57 31.21 -29.72
C PHE A 8 8.06 31.08 -30.02
N LEU A 9 8.82 30.39 -29.17
CA LEU A 9 10.17 29.95 -29.49
C LEU A 9 10.23 28.42 -29.46
N ALA A 10 10.20 27.82 -30.65
CA ALA A 10 10.59 26.43 -30.87
C ALA A 10 12.01 26.43 -31.46
N LEU A 11 12.93 25.69 -30.86
CA LEU A 11 14.17 25.32 -31.52
C LEU A 11 14.50 23.85 -31.25
N ILE A 12 14.48 23.11 -32.35
CA ILE A 12 14.99 21.75 -32.57
C ILE A 12 16.51 21.85 -32.74
N TYR A 13 17.30 20.87 -32.27
CA TYR A 13 18.36 20.27 -33.09
C TYR A 13 18.75 18.87 -32.61
N ILE A 14 18.69 17.96 -33.58
CA ILE A 14 19.00 16.54 -33.58
C ILE A 14 20.51 16.43 -33.84
N THR A 15 21.24 15.60 -33.10
CA THR A 15 22.54 15.09 -33.55
C THR A 15 22.53 13.57 -33.55
N SER A 16 22.45 13.05 -34.77
CA SER A 16 22.64 11.65 -35.15
C SER A 16 24.09 11.52 -35.59
N CYS A 17 24.87 10.65 -34.94
CA CYS A 17 26.09 10.08 -35.52
C CYS A 17 25.90 8.57 -35.65
N LYS A 18 25.58 8.14 -36.87
CA LYS A 18 25.83 6.80 -37.38
C LYS A 18 27.23 6.81 -37.96
N ASP A 19 28.09 5.90 -37.51
CA ASP A 19 29.20 5.42 -38.33
C ASP A 19 29.08 3.90 -38.45
N SER A 20 29.12 3.46 -39.70
CA SER A 20 29.07 2.08 -40.17
C SER A 20 30.41 1.69 -40.75
N LYS A 21 30.90 0.48 -40.44
CA LYS A 21 31.69 -0.46 -41.28
C LYS A 21 32.07 -1.65 -40.36
N SER A 22 31.43 -2.82 -40.50
CA SER A 22 31.69 -3.89 -41.48
C SER A 22 33.05 -4.58 -41.31
N SER A 23 33.01 -5.85 -40.89
CA SER A 23 33.63 -6.97 -41.62
C SER A 23 33.13 -8.30 -41.06
N ASP A 24 32.64 -9.16 -41.96
CA ASP A 24 32.26 -10.56 -41.77
C ASP A 24 33.40 -11.43 -41.21
N ILE A 25 33.05 -12.59 -40.63
CA ILE A 25 33.52 -13.94 -41.01
C ILE A 25 32.71 -14.99 -40.22
N ASP A 26 32.00 -15.84 -40.98
CA ASP A 26 31.44 -17.13 -40.58
C ASP A 26 32.52 -18.12 -40.13
N ALA A 27 32.18 -19.06 -39.23
CA ALA A 27 32.13 -20.49 -39.60
C ALA A 27 31.93 -21.44 -38.40
N THR A 28 30.96 -22.34 -38.61
CA THR A 28 30.92 -23.77 -38.26
C THR A 28 30.73 -24.25 -36.82
N VAL A 29 29.48 -24.67 -36.59
CA VAL A 29 29.03 -25.94 -35.99
C VAL A 29 30.04 -27.09 -36.08
N ASN A 30 30.20 -27.84 -34.99
CA ASN A 30 30.51 -29.27 -35.04
C ASN A 30 29.67 -30.03 -34.02
N HIS A 31 29.09 -31.12 -34.51
CA HIS A 31 28.19 -32.05 -33.84
C HIS A 31 28.98 -33.36 -33.79
N ASP A 32 29.16 -33.97 -32.61
CA ASP A 32 29.70 -35.33 -32.51
C ASP A 32 28.84 -36.19 -31.58
N THR A 33 28.51 -37.36 -32.11
CA THR A 33 27.69 -38.45 -31.56
C THR A 33 28.57 -39.65 -31.16
N HIS A 34 27.93 -40.64 -30.50
CA HIS A 34 28.34 -42.05 -30.28
C HIS A 34 29.15 -42.35 -28.99
N THR A 35 28.96 -43.43 -28.20
CA THR A 35 28.05 -44.61 -28.17
C THR A 35 28.26 -45.43 -26.87
N LYS A 36 27.20 -46.20 -26.46
CA LYS A 36 27.18 -47.54 -25.78
C LYS A 36 27.77 -47.63 -24.35
N THR A 37 27.30 -48.45 -23.39
CA THR A 37 26.82 -49.86 -23.43
C THR A 37 26.14 -50.27 -22.09
N GLU A 38 25.01 -51.00 -22.18
CA GLU A 38 24.47 -52.17 -21.39
C GLU A 38 24.23 -52.15 -19.85
N LYS A 39 22.97 -52.41 -19.39
CA LYS A 39 22.31 -53.65 -18.85
C LYS A 39 22.85 -54.11 -17.47
N ALA A 40 22.11 -54.60 -16.46
CA ALA A 40 20.73 -55.02 -16.18
C ALA A 40 20.54 -54.98 -14.62
N ILE A 41 19.36 -54.92 -14.00
CA ILE A 41 18.52 -56.07 -13.56
C ILE A 41 17.27 -55.51 -12.84
N ASN A 42 16.14 -56.20 -13.03
CA ASN A 42 14.83 -56.01 -12.41
C ASN A 42 14.82 -55.97 -10.87
N SER A 43 13.96 -55.13 -10.29
CA SER A 43 13.06 -55.53 -9.20
C SER A 43 11.85 -54.61 -9.14
N ASN A 44 10.67 -55.15 -9.45
CA ASN A 44 9.40 -54.59 -9.04
C ASN A 44 9.35 -54.55 -7.52
N ASN A 45 9.15 -53.38 -6.93
CA ASN A 45 8.46 -53.23 -5.65
C ASN A 45 7.75 -51.86 -5.66
N LYS A 46 6.43 -51.90 -5.87
CA LYS A 46 5.53 -50.85 -5.44
C LYS A 46 5.49 -50.89 -3.92
N THR A 47 6.02 -49.87 -3.27
CA THR A 47 5.59 -49.49 -1.93
C THR A 47 5.78 -47.98 -1.77
N GLN A 48 4.76 -47.36 -1.18
CA GLN A 48 4.66 -45.95 -0.84
C GLN A 48 5.84 -45.44 0.00
N ASP A 49 5.92 -44.11 0.00
CA ASP A 49 6.68 -43.25 0.91
C ASP A 49 8.18 -43.16 0.65
N ASN A 50 8.54 -42.15 -0.13
CA ASN A 50 9.66 -41.30 0.21
C ASN A 50 9.45 -39.88 -0.31
N GLU A 51 9.36 -38.97 0.66
CA GLU A 51 9.48 -37.53 0.58
C GLU A 51 10.68 -37.14 -0.30
N ASN A 52 10.43 -36.78 -1.55
CA ASN A 52 11.42 -36.05 -2.32
C ASN A 52 11.36 -34.57 -1.94
N LYS A 53 12.13 -34.27 -0.88
CA LYS A 53 12.90 -33.03 -0.72
C LYS A 53 13.35 -32.54 -2.10
N ARG A 54 12.65 -31.57 -2.66
CA ARG A 54 13.24 -30.65 -3.63
C ARG A 54 13.86 -29.51 -2.84
N ASP A 55 15.17 -29.64 -2.67
CA ASP A 55 16.14 -28.58 -2.53
C ASP A 55 15.57 -27.25 -2.03
N SER A 56 15.49 -27.15 -0.70
CA SER A 56 15.52 -25.89 0.01
C SER A 56 16.87 -25.20 -0.26
N LYS A 57 17.03 -24.60 -1.44
CA LYS A 57 17.83 -23.37 -1.54
C LYS A 57 16.98 -22.28 -0.91
N ILE A 58 17.05 -22.21 0.42
CA ILE A 58 16.82 -20.95 1.14
C ILE A 58 17.89 -20.03 0.57
N LYS A 59 17.54 -19.29 -0.50
CA LYS A 59 18.24 -18.05 -0.80
C LYS A 59 18.11 -17.24 0.48
N GLU A 60 19.24 -16.89 1.10
CA GLU A 60 19.26 -15.90 2.19
C GLU A 60 18.30 -14.79 1.79
N SER A 61 17.19 -14.71 2.53
CA SER A 61 16.13 -13.78 2.20
C SER A 61 16.75 -12.40 2.32
N GLN A 62 16.87 -11.70 1.19
CA GLN A 62 16.96 -10.25 1.21
C GLN A 62 15.95 -9.76 2.25
N GLU A 63 16.45 -9.14 3.33
CA GLU A 63 15.60 -8.68 4.43
C GLU A 63 14.38 -7.97 3.82
N ASP A 64 13.19 -8.41 4.21
CA ASP A 64 11.96 -7.85 3.66
C ASP A 64 11.92 -6.35 4.00
N TRP A 65 12.13 -5.53 2.98
CA TRP A 65 12.35 -4.09 3.13
C TRP A 65 11.18 -3.37 3.82
N TYR A 66 9.98 -3.94 3.79
CA TYR A 66 8.82 -3.41 4.52
C TYR A 66 9.03 -3.39 6.03
N TRP A 67 9.92 -4.24 6.56
CA TRP A 67 10.31 -4.25 7.98
C TRP A 67 11.40 -3.24 8.34
N LYS A 68 12.03 -2.60 7.36
CA LYS A 68 13.07 -1.60 7.61
C LYS A 68 12.49 -0.46 8.45
N ASN A 69 13.09 -0.20 9.61
CA ASN A 69 12.64 0.79 10.60
C ASN A 69 11.20 0.62 11.08
N THR A 70 10.67 -0.60 10.97
CA THR A 70 9.30 -0.91 11.40
C THR A 70 9.33 -1.86 12.58
N ILE A 71 8.59 -1.52 13.63
CA ILE A 71 8.27 -2.44 14.72
C ILE A 71 6.77 -2.64 14.79
N MET A 72 6.36 -3.83 15.19
CA MET A 72 4.96 -4.23 15.32
C MET A 72 4.61 -4.43 16.79
N SER A 73 3.41 -4.03 17.19
CA SER A 73 2.90 -4.33 18.52
C SER A 73 2.45 -5.78 18.63
N LYS A 74 2.26 -6.24 19.86
CA LYS A 74 1.42 -7.38 20.20
C LYS A 74 0.49 -6.96 21.32
N ASN A 75 -0.81 -7.24 21.19
CA ASN A 75 -1.79 -6.87 22.21
C ASN A 75 -1.72 -5.37 22.59
N ASN A 76 -1.57 -4.50 21.60
CA ASN A 76 -1.42 -3.04 21.76
C ASN A 76 -0.14 -2.58 22.48
N SER A 77 0.89 -3.42 22.63
CA SER A 77 2.18 -3.02 23.23
C SER A 77 3.38 -3.36 22.34
N PHE A 78 4.42 -2.54 22.36
CA PHE A 78 5.69 -2.78 21.66
C PHE A 78 6.75 -3.35 22.62
N ASP A 79 7.13 -4.62 22.43
CA ASP A 79 8.09 -5.32 23.31
C ASP A 79 9.46 -4.62 23.43
N ASN A 80 9.91 -3.92 22.38
CA ASN A 80 11.22 -3.25 22.31
C ASN A 80 11.10 -1.73 22.12
N TRP A 81 10.14 -1.10 22.81
CA TRP A 81 9.96 0.35 22.71
C TRP A 81 11.10 1.14 23.37
N GLN A 82 11.81 1.96 22.58
CA GLN A 82 12.98 2.72 23.04
C GLN A 82 12.79 4.25 22.95
N GLU A 83 11.60 4.71 22.57
CA GLU A 83 11.38 6.14 22.33
C GLU A 83 10.87 6.88 23.59
N GLY A 84 10.60 6.17 24.69
CA GLY A 84 9.99 6.75 25.89
C GLY A 84 8.54 7.17 25.67
N ALA A 85 7.98 8.00 26.54
CA ALA A 85 6.60 8.47 26.35
C ALA A 85 6.50 9.40 25.12
N VAL A 86 5.50 9.17 24.27
CA VAL A 86 5.25 9.95 23.05
C VAL A 86 3.76 10.20 22.86
N ASP A 87 3.45 11.25 22.09
CA ASP A 87 2.10 11.62 21.72
C ASP A 87 1.73 11.05 20.34
N LEU A 88 0.48 10.63 20.18
CA LEU A 88 -0.10 10.28 18.90
C LEU A 88 -1.01 11.41 18.44
N VAL A 89 -0.75 11.93 17.24
CA VAL A 89 -1.54 13.01 16.66
C VAL A 89 -2.01 12.67 15.25
N MET A 90 -3.16 13.21 14.85
CA MET A 90 -3.57 13.24 13.45
C MET A 90 -3.39 14.65 12.90
N LEU A 91 -2.82 14.73 11.69
CA LEU A 91 -2.63 15.99 10.97
C LEU A 91 -3.95 16.46 10.34
N PHE A 92 -4.33 17.68 10.66
CA PHE A 92 -5.43 18.41 10.05
C PHE A 92 -4.86 19.33 8.97
N LYS A 93 -4.83 18.86 7.72
CA LYS A 93 -4.42 19.70 6.58
C LYS A 93 -5.56 20.67 6.24
N ILE A 94 -5.41 21.95 6.57
CA ILE A 94 -6.35 23.00 6.17
C ILE A 94 -5.87 23.60 4.86
N LYS A 95 -6.57 23.33 3.75
CA LYS A 95 -6.23 23.84 2.40
C LYS A 95 -4.78 23.55 1.95
N GLY A 96 -4.53 23.60 0.64
CA GLY A 96 -3.25 23.17 0.06
C GLY A 96 -2.01 24.00 0.43
N ASN A 97 -2.19 25.16 1.08
CA ASN A 97 -1.12 26.14 1.30
C ASN A 97 -0.90 26.51 2.78
N ASP A 98 -1.58 25.88 3.74
CA ASP A 98 -1.29 26.14 5.15
C ASP A 98 0.02 25.44 5.53
N MET A 99 1.08 26.23 5.67
CA MET A 99 2.42 25.75 6.05
C MET A 99 2.46 25.25 7.50
N ASN A 100 1.41 25.47 8.29
CA ASN A 100 1.30 25.05 9.68
C ASN A 100 0.11 24.11 9.87
N PRO A 101 0.24 22.82 9.50
CA PRO A 101 -0.83 21.84 9.72
C PRO A 101 -1.19 21.80 11.21
N LYS A 102 -2.48 21.96 11.53
CA LYS A 102 -2.96 21.78 12.90
C LYS A 102 -2.92 20.30 13.25
N THR A 103 -2.67 19.98 14.50
CA THR A 103 -2.62 18.58 14.98
C THR A 103 -3.71 18.33 16.01
N ILE A 104 -4.37 17.19 15.92
CA ILE A 104 -5.31 16.72 16.94
C ILE A 104 -4.64 15.60 17.71
N LYS A 105 -4.49 15.74 19.03
CA LYS A 105 -4.01 14.64 19.88
C LYS A 105 -5.10 13.58 19.99
N VAL A 106 -4.72 12.34 19.70
CA VAL A 106 -5.65 11.19 19.64
C VAL A 106 -5.17 9.99 20.44
N GLY A 107 -4.04 10.10 21.13
CA GLY A 107 -3.52 9.03 21.96
C GLY A 107 -2.09 9.27 22.42
N THR A 108 -1.50 8.24 23.00
CA THR A 108 -0.11 8.19 23.47
C THR A 108 0.46 6.79 23.31
N ILE A 109 1.79 6.69 23.30
CA ILE A 109 2.49 5.44 23.62
C ILE A 109 3.29 5.72 24.89
N ASN A 110 3.05 4.96 25.95
CA ASN A 110 3.74 5.18 27.22
C ASN A 110 5.20 4.67 27.17
N ALA A 111 5.96 4.90 28.25
CA ALA A 111 7.36 4.51 28.30
C ALA A 111 7.58 2.98 28.18
N SER A 112 6.59 2.15 28.53
CA SER A 112 6.62 0.69 28.36
C SER A 112 6.19 0.21 26.97
N GLY A 113 5.83 1.11 26.06
CA GLY A 113 5.44 0.76 24.69
C GLY A 113 3.95 0.48 24.50
N GLU A 114 3.12 0.69 25.52
CA GLU A 114 1.67 0.46 25.44
C GLU A 114 0.97 1.61 24.71
N VAL A 115 0.20 1.27 23.70
CA VAL A 115 -0.57 2.20 22.87
C VAL A 115 -1.93 2.47 23.51
N ASN A 116 -2.20 3.75 23.77
CA ASN A 116 -3.45 4.22 24.35
C ASN A 116 -4.11 5.21 23.40
N ILE A 117 -5.24 4.83 22.79
CA ILE A 117 -6.03 5.70 21.92
C ILE A 117 -7.09 6.42 22.77
N SER A 118 -7.07 7.75 22.72
CA SER A 118 -7.98 8.63 23.43
C SER A 118 -8.48 9.70 22.46
N LEU A 119 -9.64 9.46 21.87
CA LEU A 119 -10.22 10.35 20.88
C LEU A 119 -11.00 11.48 21.55
N PRO A 120 -10.88 12.73 21.08
CA PRO A 120 -11.73 13.82 21.57
C PRO A 120 -13.20 13.51 21.25
N SER A 121 -14.12 13.89 22.14
CA SER A 121 -15.56 13.63 21.97
C SER A 121 -16.14 14.34 20.75
N GLU A 122 -15.63 15.52 20.44
CA GLU A 122 -16.06 16.34 19.31
C GLU A 122 -14.85 16.90 18.56
N LEU A 123 -15.03 17.08 17.25
CA LEU A 123 -14.08 17.75 16.38
C LEU A 123 -14.77 18.82 15.56
N LYS A 124 -14.12 19.99 15.47
CA LYS A 124 -14.51 21.00 14.51
C LYS A 124 -13.97 20.63 13.13
N THR A 125 -14.81 20.00 12.33
CA THR A 125 -14.52 19.66 10.94
C THR A 125 -14.66 20.92 10.06
N GLU A 126 -13.73 21.09 9.12
CA GLU A 126 -13.79 22.20 8.13
C GLU A 126 -14.08 21.67 6.71
N ARG A 127 -13.95 20.36 6.54
CA ARG A 127 -14.06 19.62 5.28
C ARG A 127 -15.40 18.89 5.25
N LYS A 128 -15.97 18.73 4.06
CA LYS A 128 -17.25 18.04 3.84
C LYS A 128 -17.01 16.64 3.25
N LEU A 129 -17.92 15.72 3.55
CA LEU A 129 -17.82 14.31 3.13
C LEU A 129 -17.76 14.15 1.60
N ASP A 130 -18.58 14.90 0.87
CA ASP A 130 -18.71 14.83 -0.60
C ASP A 130 -17.57 15.52 -1.37
N ASN A 131 -16.65 16.19 -0.68
CA ASN A 131 -15.49 16.77 -1.32
C ASN A 131 -14.40 15.69 -1.44
N LEU A 132 -14.25 15.20 -2.67
CA LEU A 132 -13.30 14.15 -3.06
C LEU A 132 -11.88 14.39 -2.53
N GLY A 133 -11.41 15.64 -2.48
CA GLY A 133 -10.09 16.00 -1.93
C GLY A 133 -9.90 15.65 -0.44
N ASN A 134 -10.95 15.19 0.23
CA ASN A 134 -10.96 14.77 1.62
C ASN A 134 -10.91 13.25 1.80
N LEU A 135 -11.17 12.48 0.75
CA LEU A 135 -11.00 11.03 0.83
C LEU A 135 -9.51 10.71 0.97
N VAL A 136 -9.20 9.77 1.87
CA VAL A 136 -7.84 9.27 2.05
C VAL A 136 -7.41 8.32 0.93
N PHE A 137 -8.39 7.74 0.22
CA PHE A 137 -8.19 6.83 -0.90
C PHE A 137 -8.83 7.42 -2.16
N PHE A 138 -8.10 7.33 -3.27
CA PHE A 138 -8.53 7.72 -4.61
C PHE A 138 -8.33 6.53 -5.56
N ASP A 139 -8.97 5.41 -5.24
CA ASP A 139 -8.84 4.14 -5.96
C ASP A 139 -10.06 3.77 -6.82
N ILE A 140 -11.16 4.52 -6.73
CA ILE A 140 -12.17 4.62 -7.78
C ILE A 140 -11.73 5.69 -8.79
N ASN A 141 -11.71 5.34 -10.08
CA ASN A 141 -11.29 6.23 -11.17
C ASN A 141 -12.42 7.16 -11.62
N ASP A 142 -13.63 6.61 -11.83
CA ASP A 142 -14.81 7.39 -12.14
C ASP A 142 -15.55 7.78 -10.87
N ILE A 143 -15.29 9.01 -10.44
CA ILE A 143 -15.88 9.60 -9.24
C ILE A 143 -17.41 9.65 -9.27
N SER A 144 -18.05 9.56 -10.45
CA SER A 144 -19.51 9.51 -10.56
C SER A 144 -20.10 8.20 -10.02
N ASN A 145 -19.27 7.18 -9.81
CA ASN A 145 -19.67 5.93 -9.15
C ASN A 145 -19.91 6.10 -7.63
N PHE A 146 -19.54 7.24 -7.05
CA PHE A 146 -19.84 7.54 -5.65
C PHE A 146 -21.26 8.09 -5.46
N ASN A 147 -21.95 7.53 -4.49
CA ASN A 147 -23.21 8.01 -3.96
C ASN A 147 -23.01 8.40 -2.48
N TYR A 148 -23.41 9.62 -2.14
CA TYR A 148 -23.27 10.17 -0.80
C TYR A 148 -24.65 10.37 -0.16
N GLU A 149 -24.79 9.91 1.07
CA GLU A 149 -25.91 10.31 1.93
C GLU A 149 -25.38 11.35 2.93
N ASN A 150 -26.05 12.50 3.04
CA ASN A 150 -25.61 13.65 3.83
C ASN A 150 -24.18 14.12 3.51
N GLY A 151 -23.87 14.25 2.21
CA GLY A 151 -22.54 14.63 1.70
C GLY A 151 -21.98 15.95 2.24
N ASN A 152 -22.84 16.88 2.66
CA ASN A 152 -22.46 18.16 3.26
C ASN A 152 -22.09 18.07 4.75
N THR A 153 -22.14 16.87 5.37
CA THR A 153 -21.70 16.67 6.75
C THR A 153 -20.21 16.95 6.89
N GLY A 154 -19.81 17.44 8.06
CA GLY A 154 -18.39 17.59 8.37
C GLY A 154 -17.67 16.25 8.41
N TYR A 155 -16.44 16.22 7.88
CA TYR A 155 -15.66 14.99 7.72
C TYR A 155 -14.18 15.21 8.04
N PHE A 156 -13.60 14.25 8.74
CA PHE A 156 -12.16 14.19 8.99
C PHE A 156 -11.68 12.73 9.02
N SER A 157 -10.54 12.44 8.39
CA SER A 157 -9.93 11.12 8.46
C SER A 157 -8.43 11.17 8.22
N ASN A 158 -7.73 10.14 8.69
CA ASN A 158 -6.32 9.92 8.39
C ASN A 158 -6.00 8.42 8.48
N THR A 159 -5.19 7.90 7.55
CA THR A 159 -4.79 6.48 7.51
C THR A 159 -3.73 6.12 8.54
N SER A 160 -3.10 7.13 9.17
CA SER A 160 -2.06 6.95 10.17
C SER A 160 -2.11 8.01 11.27
N PHE A 161 -1.44 7.71 12.38
CA PHE A 161 -1.13 8.67 13.43
C PHE A 161 0.33 9.09 13.28
N GLN A 162 0.61 10.38 13.34
CA GLN A 162 1.97 10.86 13.50
C GLN A 162 2.40 10.69 14.96
N VAL A 163 3.60 10.17 15.18
CA VAL A 163 4.17 9.96 16.51
C VAL A 163 5.11 11.11 16.84
N LEU A 164 4.79 11.85 17.91
CA LEU A 164 5.53 13.03 18.34
C LEU A 164 6.29 12.77 19.65
N LYS A 165 7.58 13.10 19.64
CA LYS A 165 8.43 13.14 20.84
C LYS A 165 8.90 14.57 21.06
N ASN A 166 8.52 15.16 22.19
CA ASN A 166 8.84 16.55 22.51
C ASN A 166 8.46 17.53 21.38
N GLY A 167 7.30 17.31 20.76
CA GLY A 167 6.80 18.11 19.62
C GLY A 167 7.39 17.76 18.25
N ASN A 168 8.42 16.90 18.17
CA ASN A 168 9.05 16.51 16.91
C ASN A 168 8.51 15.18 16.38
N ALA A 169 8.22 15.11 15.08
CA ALA A 169 7.75 13.88 14.44
C ALA A 169 8.89 12.85 14.32
N ILE A 170 8.72 11.70 14.98
CA ILE A 170 9.69 10.60 14.96
C ILE A 170 9.27 9.43 14.07
N GLY A 171 8.03 9.43 13.59
CA GLY A 171 7.50 8.36 12.73
C GLY A 171 5.99 8.41 12.58
N ASN A 172 5.44 7.35 12.00
CA ASN A 172 4.00 7.16 11.85
C ASN A 172 3.56 5.80 12.38
N LEU A 173 2.36 5.74 12.91
CA LEU A 173 1.71 4.55 13.45
C LEU A 173 0.50 4.21 12.57
N THR A 174 0.41 2.97 12.11
CA THR A 174 -0.76 2.46 11.38
C THR A 174 -1.37 1.27 12.11
N MET A 175 -2.65 0.99 11.90
CA MET A 175 -3.34 -0.17 12.45
C MET A 175 -3.70 -1.15 11.33
N GLY A 176 -3.44 -2.44 11.51
CA GLY A 176 -3.86 -3.47 10.55
C GLY A 176 -3.38 -4.85 10.96
N ASN A 177 -3.41 -5.80 10.03
CA ASN A 177 -2.91 -7.17 10.28
C ASN A 177 -1.62 -7.52 9.50
N SER A 178 -1.12 -6.60 8.67
CA SER A 178 0.01 -6.86 7.77
C SER A 178 0.89 -5.63 7.60
N VAL A 179 2.21 -5.80 7.79
CA VAL A 179 3.19 -4.73 7.61
C VAL A 179 3.21 -4.21 6.16
N ARG A 180 3.04 -5.12 5.19
CA ARG A 180 3.06 -4.79 3.75
C ARG A 180 1.79 -4.05 3.37
N THR A 181 0.63 -4.61 3.72
CA THR A 181 -0.67 -4.02 3.36
C THR A 181 -0.86 -2.65 4.00
N THR A 182 -0.53 -2.49 5.29
CA THR A 182 -0.62 -1.18 5.95
C THR A 182 0.37 -0.17 5.38
N TYR A 183 1.57 -0.59 4.95
CA TYR A 183 2.49 0.31 4.24
C TYR A 183 1.94 0.71 2.87
N ASN A 184 1.43 -0.25 2.09
CA ASN A 184 0.92 -0.01 0.75
C ASN A 184 -0.31 0.92 0.76
N LEU A 185 -1.25 0.68 1.67
CA LEU A 185 -2.48 1.47 1.79
C LEU A 185 -2.25 2.87 2.40
N THR A 186 -1.07 3.16 2.95
CA THR A 186 -0.71 4.51 3.42
C THR A 186 0.13 5.31 2.42
N ASN A 187 0.46 4.72 1.27
CA ASN A 187 1.26 5.35 0.22
C ASN A 187 0.51 5.30 -1.12
N GLN A 188 0.13 6.46 -1.65
CA GLN A 188 -0.68 6.57 -2.86
C GLN A 188 -0.07 5.83 -4.06
N SER A 189 1.26 5.81 -4.20
CA SER A 189 1.95 5.13 -5.29
C SER A 189 1.93 3.59 -5.17
N ASN A 190 1.49 3.06 -4.04
CA ASN A 190 1.43 1.64 -3.75
C ASN A 190 0.01 1.09 -3.61
N LEU A 191 -1.03 1.89 -3.83
CA LEU A 191 -2.43 1.42 -3.75
C LEU A 191 -2.73 0.27 -4.71
N THR A 192 -1.96 0.09 -5.78
CA THR A 192 -2.15 -1.00 -6.74
C THR A 192 -1.56 -2.34 -6.28
N LYS A 193 -0.88 -2.40 -5.14
CA LYS A 193 -0.22 -3.61 -4.63
C LYS A 193 -1.24 -4.62 -4.12
N GLY A 194 -1.04 -5.88 -4.48
CA GLY A 194 -1.92 -6.99 -4.09
C GLY A 194 -1.51 -7.69 -2.78
N ASP A 195 -0.68 -7.10 -1.93
CA ASP A 195 -0.34 -7.72 -0.63
C ASP A 195 -1.62 -7.81 0.25
N GLU A 196 -2.19 -9.01 0.35
CA GLU A 196 -3.44 -9.26 1.07
C GLU A 196 -3.33 -8.95 2.57
N GLY A 197 -4.42 -8.45 3.13
CA GLY A 197 -4.50 -7.95 4.50
C GLY A 197 -5.37 -6.70 4.55
N TYR A 198 -5.34 -5.99 5.67
CA TYR A 198 -6.13 -4.77 5.84
C TYR A 198 -5.41 -3.68 6.62
N LEU A 199 -5.86 -2.45 6.37
CA LEU A 199 -5.62 -1.26 7.19
C LEU A 199 -6.93 -0.91 7.92
N VAL A 200 -6.83 -0.57 9.20
CA VAL A 200 -7.89 0.10 9.94
C VAL A 200 -7.49 1.55 10.18
N TYR A 201 -8.41 2.47 9.95
CA TYR A 201 -8.21 3.89 10.23
C TYR A 201 -9.46 4.52 10.81
N LEU A 202 -9.30 5.73 11.35
CA LEU A 202 -10.38 6.45 12.03
C LEU A 202 -10.94 7.55 11.13
N VAL A 203 -12.26 7.68 11.20
CA VAL A 203 -13.04 8.72 10.51
C VAL A 203 -13.95 9.39 11.51
N TYR A 204 -13.97 10.71 11.55
CA TYR A 204 -14.95 11.50 12.28
C TYR A 204 -15.96 12.09 11.30
N VAL A 205 -17.24 12.01 11.64
CA VAL A 205 -18.33 12.72 10.94
C VAL A 205 -19.21 13.49 11.93
N ASP A 206 -19.72 14.65 11.52
CA ASP A 206 -20.60 15.45 12.38
C ASP A 206 -21.99 14.80 12.54
N GLU A 207 -22.49 14.14 11.50
CA GLU A 207 -23.84 13.58 11.43
C GLU A 207 -23.83 12.15 10.85
N ASN A 208 -24.95 11.43 10.93
CA ASN A 208 -25.12 10.16 10.22
C ASN A 208 -24.94 10.40 8.72
N ALA A 209 -24.10 9.61 8.06
CA ALA A 209 -23.81 9.78 6.65
C ALA A 209 -23.29 8.47 6.02
N ALA A 210 -23.27 8.41 4.69
CA ALA A 210 -22.80 7.23 3.99
C ALA A 210 -22.02 7.59 2.72
N ILE A 211 -21.06 6.73 2.38
CA ILE A 211 -20.43 6.69 1.05
C ILE A 211 -20.65 5.29 0.50
N LYS A 212 -21.31 5.21 -0.66
CA LYS A 212 -21.49 3.99 -1.44
C LYS A 212 -20.85 4.14 -2.80
N GLY A 213 -20.19 3.10 -3.29
CA GLY A 213 -19.63 3.12 -4.62
C GLY A 213 -19.04 1.77 -4.97
N ASN A 214 -19.02 1.46 -6.25
CA ASN A 214 -18.42 0.25 -6.78
C ASN A 214 -17.89 0.54 -8.18
N GLU A 215 -16.66 0.14 -8.43
CA GLU A 215 -16.06 0.22 -9.76
C GLU A 215 -15.30 -1.07 -10.05
N THR A 216 -15.58 -1.70 -11.20
CA THR A 216 -14.76 -2.77 -11.75
C THR A 216 -14.12 -2.27 -13.03
N THR A 217 -12.79 -2.34 -13.09
CA THR A 217 -11.99 -1.95 -14.27
C THR A 217 -11.05 -3.07 -14.66
N THR A 218 -10.72 -3.16 -15.94
CA THR A 218 -9.60 -3.98 -16.41
C THR A 218 -8.43 -3.07 -16.74
N VAL A 219 -7.30 -3.27 -16.07
CA VAL A 219 -6.10 -2.48 -16.25
C VAL A 219 -4.96 -3.34 -16.77
N LYS A 220 -4.09 -2.73 -17.58
CA LYS A 220 -2.83 -3.36 -17.98
C LYS A 220 -1.81 -3.24 -16.85
N ALA A 221 -1.78 -4.25 -16.00
CA ALA A 221 -0.86 -4.30 -14.87
C ALA A 221 0.54 -4.67 -15.35
N ARG A 222 1.49 -3.77 -15.08
CA ARG A 222 2.93 -3.97 -15.31
C ARG A 222 3.74 -3.34 -14.18
N ARG A 223 4.93 -3.87 -13.92
CA ARG A 223 5.98 -3.20 -13.15
C ARG A 223 7.28 -3.24 -13.95
N ASP A 224 8.23 -2.37 -13.64
CA ASP A 224 9.45 -2.25 -14.43
C ASP A 224 10.16 -3.60 -14.58
N GLY A 225 10.39 -4.06 -15.82
CA GLY A 225 10.97 -5.37 -16.11
C GLY A 225 10.03 -6.57 -15.92
N THR A 226 8.70 -6.40 -16.08
CA THR A 226 7.71 -7.50 -16.04
C THR A 226 6.90 -7.60 -17.34
N ASN A 227 6.43 -8.81 -17.64
CA ASN A 227 5.33 -9.02 -18.59
C ASN A 227 4.07 -8.27 -18.11
N THR A 228 3.26 -7.81 -19.06
CA THR A 228 1.98 -7.15 -18.75
C THR A 228 0.87 -8.19 -18.71
N ILE A 229 -0.01 -8.10 -17.72
CA ILE A 229 -1.26 -8.86 -17.70
C ILE A 229 -2.45 -7.89 -17.78
N ASP A 230 -3.56 -8.35 -18.30
CA ASP A 230 -4.85 -7.70 -18.09
C ASP A 230 -5.37 -8.15 -16.72
N ALA A 231 -5.48 -7.21 -15.78
CA ALA A 231 -5.92 -7.43 -14.42
C ALA A 231 -7.29 -6.78 -14.22
N GLU A 232 -8.33 -7.60 -13.99
CA GLU A 232 -9.62 -7.09 -13.53
C GLU A 232 -9.52 -6.76 -12.04
N THR A 233 -9.85 -5.52 -11.68
CA THR A 233 -9.83 -5.00 -10.32
C THR A 233 -11.16 -4.38 -9.93
N THR A 234 -11.60 -4.64 -8.71
CA THR A 234 -12.83 -4.11 -8.14
C THR A 234 -12.54 -3.26 -6.91
N VAL A 235 -13.15 -2.09 -6.81
CA VAL A 235 -13.08 -1.24 -5.61
C VAL A 235 -14.49 -1.00 -5.11
N VAL A 236 -14.73 -1.30 -3.83
CA VAL A 236 -16.06 -1.20 -3.22
C VAL A 236 -16.02 -0.31 -1.99
N TYR A 237 -16.84 0.73 -1.99
CA TYR A 237 -17.13 1.55 -0.83
C TYR A 237 -18.50 1.18 -0.27
N ASN A 238 -18.50 0.68 0.96
CA ASN A 238 -19.70 0.43 1.75
C ASN A 238 -19.53 1.04 3.14
N LEU A 239 -19.50 2.37 3.19
CA LEU A 239 -19.27 3.12 4.42
C LEU A 239 -20.61 3.64 4.96
N ASN A 240 -20.93 3.28 6.20
CA ASN A 240 -22.10 3.78 6.95
C ASN A 240 -21.60 4.36 8.27
N PHE A 241 -21.59 5.69 8.37
CA PHE A 241 -21.04 6.41 9.51
C PHE A 241 -22.13 6.80 10.49
N LYS A 242 -21.78 6.72 11.78
CA LYS A 242 -22.52 7.33 12.88
C LYS A 242 -21.85 8.65 13.28
N PRO A 243 -22.59 9.62 13.84
CA PRO A 243 -21.98 10.82 14.43
C PRO A 243 -20.81 10.49 15.35
N GLY A 244 -19.73 11.26 15.23
CA GLY A 244 -18.50 11.04 15.97
C GLY A 244 -17.52 10.12 15.24
N TRP A 245 -16.72 9.39 16.02
CA TRP A 245 -15.64 8.54 15.52
C TRP A 245 -16.13 7.16 15.07
N ASN A 246 -15.62 6.75 13.91
CA ASN A 246 -15.91 5.48 13.26
C ASN A 246 -14.60 4.79 12.89
N TYR A 247 -14.57 3.47 13.01
CA TYR A 247 -13.50 2.66 12.43
C TYR A 247 -13.86 2.33 10.99
N VAL A 248 -12.91 2.50 10.08
CA VAL A 248 -13.00 2.04 8.70
C VAL A 248 -11.92 1.01 8.43
N LYS A 249 -12.32 -0.12 7.86
CA LYS A 249 -11.43 -1.17 7.38
C LYS A 249 -11.33 -1.07 5.86
N THR A 250 -10.11 -0.97 5.35
CA THR A 250 -9.79 -1.16 3.93
C THR A 250 -9.03 -2.47 3.78
N GLU A 251 -9.66 -3.42 3.10
CA GLU A 251 -9.14 -4.77 2.94
C GLU A 251 -8.76 -5.04 1.48
N VAL A 252 -7.57 -5.62 1.29
CA VAL A 252 -7.08 -6.10 -0.01
C VAL A 252 -7.40 -7.59 -0.10
N ILE A 253 -8.29 -7.95 -1.02
CA ILE A 253 -8.80 -9.31 -1.18
C ILE A 253 -8.39 -9.84 -2.55
N GLY A 254 -7.59 -10.91 -2.56
CA GLY A 254 -7.08 -11.53 -3.76
C GLY A 254 -5.99 -10.71 -4.46
N ARG A 255 -5.13 -11.43 -5.18
CA ARG A 255 -4.06 -10.83 -5.97
C ARG A 255 -3.78 -11.55 -7.27
N TYR A 256 -3.22 -10.81 -8.21
CA TYR A 256 -2.47 -11.35 -9.33
C TYR A 256 -0.98 -11.33 -8.97
N ASN A 257 -0.28 -12.43 -9.23
CA ASN A 257 1.17 -12.46 -9.17
C ASN A 257 1.72 -12.01 -10.51
N LEU A 258 2.62 -11.03 -10.51
CA LEU A 258 3.28 -10.53 -11.70
C LEU A 258 4.65 -11.19 -11.84
N GLU A 259 4.93 -11.74 -13.01
CA GLU A 259 6.24 -12.32 -13.33
C GLU A 259 7.27 -11.20 -13.49
N HIS A 260 8.22 -11.11 -12.55
CA HIS A 260 9.29 -10.13 -12.62
C HIS A 260 10.59 -10.76 -13.13
N GLU A 261 11.24 -10.15 -14.12
CA GLU A 261 12.49 -10.66 -14.73
C GLU A 261 13.60 -10.89 -13.69
N ARG A 262 13.64 -10.04 -12.65
CA ARG A 262 14.57 -10.16 -11.51
C ARG A 262 14.07 -11.02 -10.33
N GLY A 263 12.94 -11.70 -10.48
CA GLY A 263 12.37 -12.57 -9.44
C GLY A 263 11.88 -11.83 -8.17
N LEU A 264 11.53 -10.55 -8.29
CA LEU A 264 10.92 -9.80 -7.19
C LEU A 264 9.45 -10.21 -7.03
N ASP A 265 8.98 -10.33 -5.79
CA ASP A 265 7.57 -10.54 -5.46
C ASP A 265 6.80 -9.25 -5.77
N VAL A 266 6.09 -9.26 -6.89
CA VAL A 266 5.28 -8.14 -7.35
C VAL A 266 3.87 -8.64 -7.55
N SER A 267 2.91 -7.94 -6.93
CA SER A 267 1.50 -8.29 -7.00
C SER A 267 0.64 -7.09 -7.37
N TRP A 268 -0.52 -7.40 -7.95
CA TRP A 268 -1.58 -6.44 -8.24
C TRP A 268 -2.85 -6.87 -7.51
N PHE A 269 -3.57 -5.95 -6.86
CA PHE A 269 -4.78 -6.32 -6.12
C PHE A 269 -5.91 -6.79 -7.04
N LYS A 270 -6.78 -7.66 -6.54
CA LYS A 270 -8.06 -7.99 -7.21
C LYS A 270 -9.19 -7.15 -6.69
N LYS A 271 -9.29 -6.98 -5.36
CA LYS A 271 -10.36 -6.19 -4.75
C LYS A 271 -9.86 -5.33 -3.59
N HIS A 272 -10.30 -4.07 -3.56
CA HIS A 272 -10.31 -3.24 -2.36
C HIS A 272 -11.73 -3.15 -1.80
N GLU A 273 -11.89 -3.37 -0.51
CA GLU A 273 -13.17 -3.24 0.18
C GLU A 273 -13.06 -2.30 1.37
N HIS A 274 -13.77 -1.17 1.29
CA HIS A 274 -13.82 -0.13 2.31
C HIS A 274 -15.14 -0.26 3.08
N THR A 275 -15.06 -0.60 4.36
CA THR A 275 -16.23 -0.87 5.20
C THR A 275 -16.12 -0.17 6.55
N THR A 276 -17.24 0.37 7.05
CA THR A 276 -17.28 0.79 8.46
C THR A 276 -17.45 -0.43 9.35
N ILE A 277 -16.71 -0.46 10.46
CA ILE A 277 -16.75 -1.55 11.44
C ILE A 277 -17.05 -0.99 12.83
N PRO A 278 -17.74 -1.75 13.69
CA PRO A 278 -18.18 -1.23 14.99
C PRO A 278 -17.02 -1.03 15.98
N ASN A 279 -15.96 -1.83 15.89
CA ASN A 279 -14.81 -1.82 16.78
C ASN A 279 -13.53 -2.20 16.03
N LYS A 280 -12.36 -1.86 16.59
CA LYS A 280 -11.07 -2.40 16.13
C LYS A 280 -11.06 -3.93 16.23
N PRO A 281 -10.76 -4.68 15.15
CA PRO A 281 -10.65 -6.14 15.20
C PRO A 281 -9.55 -6.59 16.19
N LEU A 282 -9.73 -7.76 16.81
CA LEU A 282 -8.84 -8.26 17.87
C LEU A 282 -7.42 -8.55 17.35
N GLU A 283 -7.33 -9.04 16.13
CA GLU A 283 -6.11 -9.36 15.40
C GLU A 283 -5.40 -8.13 14.81
N THR A 284 -5.95 -6.94 15.04
CA THR A 284 -5.35 -5.68 14.58
C THR A 284 -4.22 -5.25 15.50
N GLU A 285 -3.02 -5.22 14.93
CA GLU A 285 -1.81 -4.72 15.55
C GLU A 285 -1.46 -3.31 15.05
N TYR A 286 -0.58 -2.64 15.79
CA TYR A 286 0.03 -1.38 15.41
C TYR A 286 1.38 -1.61 14.76
N PHE A 287 1.66 -0.87 13.69
CA PHE A 287 2.97 -0.84 13.04
C PHE A 287 3.54 0.57 13.16
N PHE A 288 4.59 0.72 13.96
CA PHE A 288 5.33 1.97 14.09
C PHE A 288 6.48 1.99 13.09
N ARG A 289 6.48 3.00 12.22
CA ARG A 289 7.51 3.23 11.20
C ARG A 289 8.28 4.49 11.54
N LYS A 290 9.53 4.32 11.94
CA LYS A 290 10.41 5.43 12.34
C LYS A 290 10.85 6.22 11.10
N ASN A 291 10.89 7.54 11.22
CA ASN A 291 11.42 8.42 10.18
C ASN A 291 12.90 8.10 9.96
N LEU A 292 13.29 7.98 8.69
CA LEU A 292 14.70 8.02 8.30
C LEU A 292 15.15 9.48 8.45
N TYR A 293 16.07 9.73 9.39
CA TYR A 293 16.73 11.04 9.53
C TYR A 293 17.49 11.41 8.27
#